data_AF-A0ABD5I9K1-F1
#
_entry.id   AF-A0ABD5I9K1-F1
#
_cell.length_a   1.000
_cell.length_b   1.000
_cell.length_c   1.000
_cell.angle_alpha   90.00
_cell.angle_beta   90.00
_cell.angle_gamma   90.00
#
_symmetry.space_group_name_H-M   'P 1'
#
loop_
_entity.id
_entity.type
_entity.pdbx_description
1 polymer ?
#
loop_
_entity_poly.entity_id
_entity_poly.type
_entity_poly.pdbx_seq_one_letter_code
_entity_poly.pdbx_strand_id
1 'polypeptide(L)'
;MGVKEYQVLRDGQLIQTVQETKFTDQNLTANKEYKYTVKAVDTAGNISVQSNILTVTTKSQNVTYEKWDPKKAYTKGDKVEYQGKFYEAVQSYQGNGDPTWIFALSLWQPFKLI
;
A
#
# COMPACT_ATOMS: atom_id res chain seq x y z
N MET A 1 -7.00 2.03 -39.38
CA MET A 1 -5.94 2.06 -38.35
C MET A 1 -6.59 1.76 -37.02
N GLY A 2 -5.98 0.89 -36.22
CA GLY A 2 -6.52 0.45 -34.93
C GLY A 2 -5.57 0.77 -33.78
N VAL A 3 -6.10 0.74 -32.57
CA VAL A 3 -5.27 0.88 -31.36
C VAL A 3 -4.44 -0.38 -31.18
N LYS A 4 -3.13 -0.21 -31.00
CA LYS A 4 -2.18 -1.29 -30.69
C LYS A 4 -2.14 -1.55 -29.20
N GLU A 5 -2.09 -0.48 -28.40
CA GLU A 5 -1.92 -0.54 -26.95
C GLU A 5 -2.41 0.75 -26.27
N TYR A 6 -2.54 0.69 -24.95
CA TYR A 6 -2.97 1.77 -24.09
C TYR A 6 -1.91 2.02 -23.01
N GLN A 7 -1.52 3.28 -22.87
CA GLN A 7 -0.65 3.76 -21.80
C GLN A 7 -1.52 4.19 -20.63
N VAL A 8 -1.39 3.52 -19.48
CA VAL A 8 -2.09 3.85 -18.24
C VAL A 8 -1.18 4.73 -17.38
N LEU A 9 -1.65 5.92 -17.06
CA LEU A 9 -0.94 6.86 -16.21
C LEU A 9 -1.63 6.99 -14.86
N ARG A 10 -0.85 6.99 -13.78
CA ARG A 10 -1.28 7.27 -12.41
C ARG A 10 -0.53 8.50 -11.91
N ASP A 11 -1.28 9.49 -11.44
CA ASP A 11 -0.76 10.78 -10.97
C ASP A 11 0.13 11.47 -12.02
N GLY A 12 -0.21 11.30 -13.30
CA GLY A 12 0.52 11.84 -14.44
C GLY A 12 1.75 11.03 -14.88
N GLN A 13 2.14 9.98 -14.15
CA GLN A 13 3.25 9.10 -14.50
C GLN A 13 2.75 7.84 -15.20
N LEU A 14 3.38 7.44 -16.30
CA LEU A 14 3.13 6.14 -16.94
C LEU A 14 3.48 5.02 -15.96
N ILE A 15 2.50 4.19 -15.61
CA ILE A 15 2.69 3.03 -14.72
C ILE A 15 2.66 1.71 -15.46
N GLN A 16 1.95 1.63 -16.60
CA GLN A 16 1.86 0.41 -17.39
C GLN A 16 1.43 0.70 -18.82
N THR A 17 1.84 -0.17 -19.75
CA THR A 17 1.28 -0.27 -21.09
C THR A 17 0.52 -1.60 -21.22
N VAL A 18 -0.75 -1.54 -21.64
CA VAL A 18 -1.63 -2.71 -21.76
C VAL A 18 -2.22 -2.82 -23.15
N GLN A 19 -2.43 -4.04 -23.64
CA GLN A 19 -3.09 -4.27 -24.94
C GLN A 19 -4.61 -4.42 -24.78
N GLU A 20 -5.05 -4.95 -23.63
CA GLU A 20 -6.47 -5.05 -23.28
C GLU A 20 -6.99 -3.75 -22.68
N THR A 21 -8.31 -3.55 -22.72
CA THR A 21 -8.99 -2.45 -22.04
C THR A 21 -9.23 -2.73 -20.54
N LYS A 22 -8.35 -3.53 -19.93
CA LYS A 22 -8.40 -3.95 -18.53
C LYS A 22 -7.00 -3.85 -17.94
N PHE A 23 -6.94 -3.29 -16.73
CA PHE A 23 -5.71 -3.16 -15.98
C PHE A 23 -6.03 -3.24 -14.48
N THR A 24 -5.17 -3.95 -13.74
CA THR A 24 -5.26 -4.05 -12.27
C THR A 24 -4.03 -3.39 -11.69
N ASP A 25 -4.21 -2.30 -10.96
CA ASP A 25 -3.15 -1.68 -10.17
C ASP A 25 -3.05 -2.36 -8.81
N GLN A 26 -1.83 -2.67 -8.37
CA GLN A 26 -1.53 -3.40 -7.15
C GLN A 26 -0.53 -2.65 -6.28
N ASN A 27 -0.40 -3.05 -5.01
CA ASN A 27 0.50 -2.43 -4.04
C ASN A 27 0.21 -0.92 -3.82
N LEU A 28 -1.07 -0.55 -3.93
CA LEU A 28 -1.55 0.80 -3.63
C LEU A 28 -1.58 1.03 -2.13
N THR A 29 -1.35 2.28 -1.74
CA THR A 29 -1.51 2.70 -0.35
C THR A 29 -2.99 2.85 -0.02
N ALA A 30 -3.42 2.36 1.14
CA ALA A 30 -4.76 2.50 1.67
C ALA A 30 -5.09 3.94 2.06
N ASN A 31 -6.38 4.29 2.00
CA ASN A 31 -6.87 5.66 2.27
C ASN A 31 -6.11 6.75 1.48
N LYS A 32 -5.73 6.45 0.24
CA LYS A 32 -4.99 7.36 -0.63
C LYS A 32 -5.76 7.59 -1.92
N GLU A 33 -5.84 8.86 -2.31
CA GLU A 33 -6.38 9.28 -3.60
C GLU A 33 -5.34 9.03 -4.70
N TYR A 34 -5.81 8.50 -5.83
CA TYR A 34 -5.04 8.29 -7.05
C TYR A 34 -5.81 8.81 -8.25
N LYS A 35 -5.09 9.42 -9.20
CA LYS A 35 -5.67 9.98 -10.44
C LYS A 35 -5.20 9.18 -11.65
N TYR A 36 -6.13 8.57 -12.36
CA TYR A 36 -5.84 7.74 -13.52
C TYR A 36 -6.25 8.44 -14.81
N THR A 37 -5.41 8.29 -15.84
CA THR A 37 -5.70 8.67 -17.22
C THR A 37 -5.15 7.62 -18.16
N VAL A 38 -5.65 7.58 -19.39
CA VAL A 38 -5.21 6.65 -20.42
C VAL A 38 -4.91 7.41 -21.72
N LYS A 39 -3.88 6.97 -22.44
CA LYS A 39 -3.60 7.36 -23.83
C LYS A 39 -3.64 6.11 -24.72
N ALA A 40 -4.18 6.23 -25.92
CA ALA A 40 -4.12 5.17 -26.91
C ALA A 40 -2.89 5.36 -27.81
N VAL A 41 -2.26 4.25 -28.21
CA VAL A 41 -1.17 4.22 -29.18
C VAL A 41 -1.61 3.36 -30.36
N ASP A 42 -1.54 3.90 -31.56
CA ASP A 42 -1.91 3.16 -32.77
C ASP A 42 -0.76 2.27 -33.29
N THR A 43 -1.05 1.48 -34.33
CA THR A 43 -0.04 0.60 -34.95
C THR A 43 1.12 1.34 -35.63
N ALA A 44 0.97 2.65 -35.91
CA ALA A 44 2.01 3.50 -36.49
C ALA A 44 2.84 4.22 -35.41
N GLY A 45 2.48 4.07 -34.13
CA GLY A 45 3.16 4.70 -33.00
C GLY A 45 2.64 6.10 -32.64
N ASN A 46 1.52 6.54 -33.22
CA ASN A 46 0.90 7.82 -32.84
C ASN A 46 0.20 7.68 -31.48
N ILE A 47 0.39 8.67 -30.62
CA ILE A 47 -0.17 8.70 -29.26
C ILE A 47 -1.32 9.72 -29.21
N SER A 48 -2.45 9.32 -28.64
CA SER A 48 -3.60 10.20 -28.46
C SER A 48 -3.39 11.26 -27.36
N VAL A 49 -4.31 12.22 -27.29
CA VAL A 49 -4.52 13.03 -26.08
C VAL A 49 -4.92 12.14 -24.89
N GLN A 50 -4.69 12.63 -23.66
CA GLN A 50 -5.15 11.94 -22.44
C GLN A 50 -6.68 11.89 -22.37
N SER A 51 -7.18 10.82 -21.77
CA SER A 51 -8.59 10.72 -21.35
C SER A 51 -8.94 11.76 -20.28
N ASN A 52 -10.23 11.80 -19.92
CA ASN A 52 -10.65 12.42 -18.67
C ASN A 52 -9.97 11.75 -17.46
N ILE A 53 -9.79 12.54 -16.40
CA ILE A 53 -9.19 12.07 -15.14
C ILE A 53 -10.23 11.26 -14.37
N LEU A 54 -9.88 10.01 -14.04
CA LEU A 54 -10.60 9.19 -13.08
C LEU A 54 -9.93 9.31 -11.72
N THR A 55 -10.63 9.90 -10.75
CA THR A 55 -10.14 10.01 -9.37
C THR A 55 -10.74 8.88 -8.54
N VAL A 56 -9.90 8.09 -7.88
CA VAL A 56 -10.32 7.00 -7.01
C VAL A 56 -9.56 7.04 -5.69
N THR A 57 -10.25 6.74 -4.60
CA THR A 57 -9.66 6.63 -3.27
C THR A 57 -9.71 5.19 -2.83
N THR A 58 -8.56 4.63 -2.45
CA THR A 58 -8.49 3.28 -1.90
C THR A 58 -9.22 3.22 -0.56
N LYS A 59 -9.84 2.07 -0.27
CA LYS A 59 -10.49 1.84 1.04
C LYS A 59 -9.45 1.96 2.16
N SER A 60 -9.89 2.33 3.35
CA SER A 60 -9.07 2.19 4.55
C SER A 60 -8.76 0.72 4.79
N GLN A 61 -7.54 0.43 5.24
CA GLN A 61 -7.24 -0.87 5.83
C GLN A 61 -7.82 -0.89 7.24
N ASN A 62 -9.00 -1.50 7.40
CA ASN A 62 -9.57 -1.76 8.72
C ASN A 62 -8.89 -3.00 9.31
N VAL A 63 -7.61 -2.87 9.67
CA VAL A 63 -6.89 -3.94 10.35
C VAL A 63 -6.91 -3.63 11.84
N THR A 64 -7.60 -4.48 12.60
CA THR A 64 -7.60 -4.41 14.06
C THR A 64 -6.53 -5.37 14.56
N TYR A 65 -5.45 -4.81 15.11
CA TYR A 65 -4.46 -5.58 15.84
C TYR A 65 -4.75 -5.52 17.34
N GLU A 66 -4.32 -6.53 18.07
CA GLU A 66 -4.41 -6.50 19.52
C GLU A 66 -3.60 -5.32 20.08
N LYS A 67 -4.10 -4.69 21.14
CA LYS A 67 -3.33 -3.64 21.82
C LYS A 67 -2.09 -4.25 22.46
N TRP A 68 -0.97 -3.56 22.36
CA TRP A 68 0.26 -3.98 23.02
C TRP A 68 0.10 -3.98 24.55
N ASP A 69 0.56 -5.06 25.19
CA ASP A 69 0.56 -5.28 26.62
C ASP A 69 2.02 -5.52 27.08
N PRO A 70 2.59 -4.67 27.95
CA PRO A 70 3.98 -4.76 28.38
C PRO A 70 4.30 -6.05 29.18
N LYS A 71 3.30 -6.81 29.62
CA LYS A 71 3.46 -8.07 30.38
C LYS A 71 3.17 -9.33 29.56
N LYS A 72 2.64 -9.18 28.35
CA LYS A 72 2.29 -10.32 27.48
C LYS A 72 3.55 -10.92 26.84
N ALA A 73 3.51 -12.23 26.61
CA ALA A 73 4.50 -12.93 25.80
C ALA A 73 4.23 -12.69 24.31
N TYR A 74 5.27 -12.40 23.54
CA TYR A 74 5.16 -12.22 22.09
C TYR A 74 6.09 -13.18 21.36
N THR A 75 5.64 -13.64 20.20
CA THR A 75 6.44 -14.43 19.26
C THR A 75 6.84 -13.58 18.06
N LYS A 76 7.97 -13.92 17.43
CA LYS A 76 8.42 -13.24 16.21
C LYS A 76 7.31 -13.26 15.14
N GLY A 77 6.94 -12.08 14.64
CA GLY A 77 5.90 -11.86 13.65
C GLY A 77 4.57 -11.38 14.23
N ASP A 78 4.38 -11.41 15.55
CA ASP A 78 3.17 -10.87 16.18
C ASP A 78 3.01 -9.38 15.88
N LYS A 79 1.77 -8.96 15.60
CA LYS A 79 1.44 -7.57 15.27
C LYS A 79 0.50 -6.98 16.30
N VAL A 80 0.87 -5.81 16.80
CA VAL A 80 0.13 -5.09 17.83
C VAL A 80 -0.07 -3.63 17.47
N GLU A 81 -1.05 -3.00 18.11
CA GLU A 81 -1.26 -1.57 18.08
C GLU A 81 -0.83 -0.93 19.42
N TYR A 82 -0.08 0.17 19.35
CA TYR A 82 0.18 1.04 20.48
C TYR A 82 0.03 2.50 20.07
N GLN A 83 -0.88 3.23 20.72
CA GLN A 83 -1.16 4.65 20.46
C GLN A 83 -1.46 4.97 18.97
N GLY A 84 -2.22 4.10 18.27
CA GLY A 84 -2.54 4.27 16.85
C GLY A 84 -1.39 3.98 15.88
N LYS A 85 -0.25 3.49 16.38
CA LYS A 85 0.86 2.96 15.56
C LYS A 85 0.90 1.45 15.65
N PHE A 86 1.37 0.81 14.57
CA PHE A 86 1.47 -0.63 14.50
C PHE A 86 2.92 -1.10 14.59
N TYR A 87 3.12 -2.20 15.31
CA TYR A 87 4.44 -2.77 15.57
C TYR A 87 4.42 -4.27 15.31
N GLU A 88 5.49 -4.78 14.73
CA GLU A 88 5.72 -6.21 14.53
C GLU A 88 6.87 -6.68 15.43
N ALA A 89 6.65 -7.77 16.16
CA ALA A 89 7.67 -8.36 17.02
C ALA A 89 8.77 -8.99 16.15
N VAL A 90 10.01 -8.54 16.31
CA VAL A 90 11.12 -9.06 15.49
C VAL A 90 11.81 -10.29 16.10
N GLN A 91 11.52 -10.56 17.38
CA GLN A 91 11.98 -11.73 18.11
C GLN A 91 10.95 -12.17 19.16
N SER A 92 11.02 -13.42 19.59
CA SER A 92 10.15 -13.93 20.65
C SER A 92 10.69 -13.53 22.04
N TYR A 93 9.83 -13.01 22.91
CA TYR A 93 10.24 -12.55 24.25
C TYR A 93 9.06 -12.55 25.25
N GLN A 94 9.38 -12.50 26.54
CA GLN A 94 8.40 -12.36 27.64
C GLN A 94 8.39 -10.93 28.16
N GLY A 95 7.24 -10.23 28.10
CA GLY A 95 7.09 -8.90 28.69
C GLY A 95 7.29 -8.88 30.21
N ASN A 96 8.02 -7.88 30.73
CA ASN A 96 8.25 -7.70 32.16
C ASN A 96 7.46 -6.53 32.79
N GLY A 97 6.65 -5.81 32.01
CA GLY A 97 5.94 -4.61 32.44
C GLY A 97 6.60 -3.28 32.08
N ASP A 98 7.78 -3.27 31.46
CA ASP A 98 8.45 -2.05 30.99
C ASP A 98 7.67 -1.43 29.80
N PRO A 99 7.10 -0.21 29.97
CA PRO A 99 6.30 0.43 28.93
C PRO A 99 7.13 0.94 27.74
N THR A 100 8.47 0.95 27.85
CA THR A 100 9.36 1.47 26.80
C THR A 100 9.77 0.42 25.77
N TRP A 101 9.55 -0.87 26.07
CA TRP A 101 9.98 -1.97 25.20
C TRP A 101 9.35 -1.94 23.82
N ILE A 102 8.14 -1.39 23.68
CA ILE A 102 7.50 -1.18 22.36
C ILE A 102 8.32 -0.27 21.44
N PHE A 103 9.23 0.54 21.98
CA PHE A 103 10.15 1.39 21.22
C PHE A 103 11.54 0.78 21.03
N ALA A 104 11.84 -0.35 21.67
CA ALA A 104 13.09 -1.05 21.47
C ALA A 104 13.08 -1.74 20.11
N LEU A 105 13.84 -1.21 19.15
CA LEU A 105 13.90 -1.74 17.77
C LEU A 105 14.44 -3.17 17.69
N SER A 106 15.14 -3.62 18.74
CA SER A 106 15.53 -5.02 18.88
C SER A 106 14.35 -5.95 19.15
N LEU A 107 13.23 -5.46 19.69
CA LEU A 107 12.03 -6.23 20.01
C LEU A 107 10.87 -5.93 19.05
N TRP A 108 10.71 -4.67 18.65
CA TRP A 108 9.57 -4.20 17.86
C TRP A 108 9.99 -3.31 16.69
N GLN A 109 9.52 -3.64 15.50
CA GLN A 109 9.64 -2.77 14.33
C GLN A 109 8.30 -2.07 14.03
N PRO A 110 8.28 -0.73 13.95
CA PRO A 110 7.10 -0.02 13.51
C PRO A 110 6.85 -0.29 12.03
N PHE A 111 5.60 -0.51 11.65
CA PHE A 111 5.20 -0.63 10.25
C PHE A 111 3.96 0.22 9.97
N LYS A 112 3.72 0.46 8.68
CA LYS A 112 2.49 1.09 8.20
C LYS A 112 1.67 0.03 7.49
N LEU A 113 0.37 0.07 7.75
CA LEU A 113 -0.61 -0.58 6.88
C LEU A 113 -0.41 -0.01 5.47
N ILE A 114 -0.15 -0.89 4.51
CA ILE A 114 0.04 -0.51 3.11
C ILE A 114 -1.28 -0.05 2.54
#